data_AF-A0A0L6JWB2-F1
#
_entry.id   AF-A0A0L6JWB2-F1
#
_cell.length_a   1.000
_cell.length_b   1.000
_cell.length_c   1.000
_cell.angle_alpha   90.00
_cell.angle_beta   90.00
_cell.angle_gamma   90.00
#
_symmetry.space_group_name_H-M   'P 1'
#
loop_
_entity.id
_entity.type
_entity.pdbx_description
1 polymer ?
#
loop_
_entity_poly.entity_id
_entity_poly.type
_entity_poly.pdbx_seq_one_letter_code
_entity_poly.pdbx_strand_id
1 'polypeptide(L)'
;MNLVIILLIILIVISVVNLLMKKKNTEIDILPFNTNLPYKVKDNILTSTELSFYHTLQLYISDKAVICPKVGLKDIFFIIKEIDNSSYLKYFSKISQKHVDFLICEPGSMKPICGIELDDSSHTSKKSYERDNFLKKLYGDAKLELIRFSSKSGYSLSEIEVTLNHLFNKEKASTIVNTEKSLNHICPKCNIQMVHRKASKGKNIGKEFYGCPNYPNCKEIIEL
;
A
#
# COMPACT_ATOMS: atom_id res chain seq x y z
N MET A 1 -56.56 -29.77 16.89
CA MET A 1 -55.13 -29.62 17.22
C MET A 1 -54.24 -29.55 15.97
N ASN A 2 -54.40 -30.45 15.00
CA ASN A 2 -53.55 -30.48 13.78
C ASN A 2 -53.67 -29.24 12.88
N LEU A 3 -54.86 -28.65 12.71
CA LEU A 3 -55.05 -27.48 11.84
C LEU A 3 -54.32 -26.23 12.35
N VAL A 4 -54.31 -26.01 13.66
CA VAL A 4 -53.63 -24.87 14.30
C VAL A 4 -52.11 -25.00 14.18
N ILE A 5 -51.59 -26.22 14.32
CA ILE A 5 -50.16 -26.52 14.16
C ILE A 5 -49.73 -26.28 12.70
N ILE A 6 -50.54 -26.70 11.73
CA ILE A 6 -50.27 -26.45 10.30
C ILE A 6 -50.23 -24.95 10.00
N LEU A 7 -51.17 -24.16 10.53
CA LEU A 7 -51.19 -22.71 10.36
C LEU A 7 -49.95 -22.02 10.96
N LEU A 8 -49.48 -22.45 12.13
CA LEU A 8 -48.25 -21.92 12.75
C LEU A 8 -47.00 -22.23 11.93
N ILE A 9 -46.88 -23.45 11.39
CA ILE A 9 -45.75 -23.84 10.55
C ILE A 9 -45.72 -23.01 9.26
N ILE A 10 -46.88 -22.78 8.64
CA ILE A 10 -46.99 -21.94 7.43
C ILE A 10 -46.51 -20.52 7.72
N LEU A 11 -46.92 -19.92 8.85
CA LEU A 11 -46.48 -18.57 9.24
C LEU A 11 -44.97 -18.50 9.47
N ILE A 12 -44.37 -19.52 10.09
CA ILE A 12 -42.92 -19.59 10.30
C ILE A 12 -42.20 -19.72 8.96
N VAL A 13 -42.68 -20.57 8.06
CA VAL A 13 -42.10 -20.73 6.71
C VAL A 13 -42.18 -19.43 5.92
N ILE A 14 -43.32 -18.73 5.93
CA ILE A 14 -43.48 -17.43 5.27
C ILE A 14 -42.50 -16.40 5.86
N SER A 15 -42.39 -16.35 7.18
CA SER A 15 -41.45 -15.46 7.87
C SER A 15 -40.00 -15.73 7.47
N VAL A 16 -39.59 -17.01 7.46
CA VAL A 16 -38.25 -17.45 7.04
C VAL A 16 -38.00 -17.14 5.57
N VAL A 17 -38.97 -17.40 4.69
CA VAL A 17 -38.88 -17.07 3.26
C VAL A 17 -38.73 -15.57 3.05
N ASN A 18 -39.48 -14.72 3.76
CA ASN A 18 -39.31 -13.27 3.71
C ASN A 18 -37.93 -12.81 4.22
N LEU A 19 -37.40 -13.49 5.23
CA LEU A 19 -36.06 -13.21 5.79
C LEU A 19 -34.94 -13.61 4.81
N LEU A 20 -35.12 -14.72 4.09
CA LEU A 20 -34.20 -15.19 3.05
C LEU A 20 -34.32 -14.40 1.74
N MET A 21 -35.54 -13.92 1.41
CA MET A 21 -35.83 -13.06 0.25
C MET A 21 -35.43 -11.60 0.50
N LYS A 22 -35.03 -11.23 1.73
CA LYS A 22 -34.30 -9.98 2.05
C LYS A 22 -32.87 -10.00 1.49
N LYS A 23 -32.69 -10.54 0.28
CA LYS A 23 -31.52 -10.30 -0.55
C LYS A 23 -31.54 -8.81 -0.83
N LYS A 24 -30.54 -8.07 -0.33
CA LYS A 24 -30.32 -6.67 -0.71
C LYS A 24 -30.25 -6.63 -2.23
N ASN A 25 -31.34 -6.21 -2.87
CA ASN A 25 -31.27 -5.70 -4.23
C ASN A 25 -30.20 -4.61 -4.15
N THR A 26 -29.05 -4.92 -4.73
CA THR A 26 -28.00 -3.94 -4.91
C THR A 26 -28.51 -3.13 -6.09
N GLU A 27 -29.43 -2.19 -5.83
CA GLU A 27 -29.70 -1.12 -6.76
C GLU A 27 -28.34 -0.48 -7.02
N ILE A 28 -27.88 -0.60 -8.26
CA ILE A 28 -26.77 0.21 -8.73
C ILE A 28 -27.31 1.63 -8.63
N ASP A 29 -26.86 2.39 -7.64
CA ASP A 29 -27.12 3.82 -7.51
C ASP A 29 -26.49 4.50 -8.72
N ILE A 30 -27.19 4.52 -9.85
CA ILE A 30 -26.81 5.30 -11.02
C ILE A 30 -27.12 6.74 -10.63
N LEU A 31 -26.11 7.42 -10.10
CA LEU A 31 -26.17 8.86 -9.85
C LEU A 31 -26.64 9.55 -11.14
N PRO A 32 -27.81 10.21 -11.14
CA PRO A 32 -28.31 10.89 -12.32
C PRO A 32 -27.28 11.92 -12.78
N PHE A 33 -27.02 12.02 -14.09
CA PHE A 33 -26.03 12.96 -14.64
C PHE A 33 -26.25 14.41 -14.15
N ASN A 34 -27.50 14.79 -13.87
CA ASN A 34 -27.88 16.12 -13.37
C ASN A 34 -27.76 16.30 -11.84
N THR A 35 -27.31 15.29 -11.09
CA THR A 35 -27.02 15.45 -9.67
C THR A 35 -25.63 16.03 -9.48
N ASN A 36 -25.59 17.28 -8.98
CA ASN A 36 -24.34 17.88 -8.56
C ASN A 36 -23.80 17.13 -7.35
N LEU A 37 -22.60 16.57 -7.48
CA LEU A 37 -21.90 15.96 -6.36
C LEU A 37 -21.33 17.04 -5.43
N PRO A 38 -21.27 16.80 -4.11
CA PRO A 38 -20.81 17.78 -3.13
C PRO A 38 -19.27 17.91 -3.09
N TYR A 39 -18.58 17.65 -4.21
CA TYR A 39 -17.12 17.68 -4.29
C TYR A 39 -16.63 18.97 -4.96
N LYS A 40 -15.56 19.55 -4.42
CA LYS A 40 -14.86 20.73 -4.96
C LYS A 40 -13.36 20.46 -4.96
N VAL A 41 -12.64 21.13 -5.86
CA VAL A 41 -11.17 21.11 -5.88
C VAL A 41 -10.66 21.88 -4.68
N LYS A 42 -9.62 21.37 -4.01
CA LYS A 42 -8.94 22.08 -2.94
C LYS A 42 -7.98 23.11 -3.55
N ASP A 43 -7.86 24.28 -2.92
CA ASP A 43 -6.89 25.30 -3.34
C ASP A 43 -5.45 24.83 -3.19
N ASN A 44 -5.18 24.04 -2.14
CA ASN A 44 -3.86 23.54 -1.80
C ASN A 44 -3.88 22.03 -1.51
N ILE A 45 -2.87 21.32 -2.00
CA ILE A 45 -2.65 19.89 -1.72
C ILE A 45 -1.76 19.71 -0.47
N LEU A 46 -0.75 20.57 -0.33
CA LEU A 46 0.20 20.57 0.78
C LEU A 46 -0.18 21.62 1.81
N THR A 47 0.09 21.34 3.09
CA THR A 47 0.07 22.36 4.15
C THR A 47 1.21 23.36 3.94
N SER A 48 1.18 24.51 4.64
CA SER A 48 2.28 25.49 4.58
C SER A 48 3.63 24.89 5.00
N THR A 49 3.63 24.06 6.05
CA THR A 49 4.82 23.34 6.53
C THR A 49 5.33 22.35 5.49
N GLU A 50 4.43 21.54 4.91
CA GLU A 50 4.78 20.59 3.86
C GLU A 50 5.32 21.27 2.60
N LEU A 51 4.72 22.40 2.19
CA LEU A 51 5.18 23.16 1.03
C LEU A 51 6.58 23.75 1.26
N SER A 52 6.83 24.31 2.45
CA SER A 52 8.15 24.82 2.85
C SER A 52 9.21 23.72 2.83
N PHE A 53 8.89 22.54 3.40
CA PHE A 53 9.76 21.38 3.33
C PHE A 53 9.99 20.93 1.88
N TYR A 54 8.93 20.83 1.08
CA TYR A 54 8.99 20.40 -0.32
C TYR A 54 9.97 21.24 -1.13
N HIS A 55 9.93 22.58 -1.00
CA HIS A 55 10.87 23.44 -1.71
C HIS A 55 12.33 23.21 -1.28
N THR A 56 12.58 23.04 0.01
CA THR A 56 13.93 22.75 0.52
C THR A 56 14.42 21.38 0.06
N LEU A 57 13.54 20.38 0.11
CA LEU A 57 13.80 19.03 -0.38
C LEU A 57 14.08 19.04 -1.90
N GLN A 58 13.31 19.81 -2.68
CA GLN A 58 13.48 19.94 -4.12
C GLN A 58 14.85 20.52 -4.48
N LEU A 59 15.33 21.52 -3.73
CA LEU A 59 16.68 22.07 -3.91
C LEU A 59 17.78 21.03 -3.66
N TYR A 60 17.61 20.18 -2.65
CA TYR A 60 18.58 19.12 -2.35
C TYR A 60 18.56 17.97 -3.38
N ILE A 61 17.36 17.48 -3.69
CA ILE A 61 17.16 16.34 -4.58
C ILE A 61 17.60 16.70 -6.00
N SER A 62 17.19 17.88 -6.50
CA SER A 62 17.47 18.33 -7.88
C SER A 62 17.12 17.23 -8.90
N ASP A 63 18.13 16.60 -9.50
CA ASP A 63 18.07 15.55 -10.51
C ASP A 63 18.35 14.14 -9.96
N LYS A 64 18.70 14.02 -8.67
CA LYS A 64 19.04 12.74 -8.02
C LYS A 64 17.85 11.79 -7.89
N ALA A 65 16.63 12.33 -7.81
CA ALA A 65 15.40 11.56 -7.60
C ALA A 65 14.14 12.33 -8.02
N VAL A 66 13.00 11.62 -8.03
CA VAL A 66 11.66 12.20 -8.20
C VAL A 66 10.97 12.29 -6.84
N ILE A 67 10.39 13.46 -6.53
CA ILE A 67 9.60 13.69 -5.32
C ILE A 67 8.11 13.57 -5.66
N CYS A 68 7.40 12.64 -5.02
CA CYS A 68 5.96 12.49 -5.17
C CYS A 68 5.24 12.91 -3.87
N PRO A 69 4.53 14.05 -3.83
CA PRO A 69 3.79 14.47 -2.64
C PRO A 69 2.50 13.65 -2.43
N LYS A 70 2.12 13.45 -1.17
CA LYS A 70 0.82 12.89 -0.73
C LYS A 70 0.44 11.55 -1.37
N VAL A 71 1.42 10.66 -1.54
CA VAL A 71 1.17 9.33 -2.14
C VAL A 71 0.47 8.42 -1.14
N GLY A 72 -0.68 7.86 -1.55
CA GLY A 72 -1.44 6.90 -0.73
C GLY A 72 -0.63 5.62 -0.48
N LEU A 73 -0.66 5.08 0.75
CA LEU A 73 0.09 3.86 1.07
C LEU A 73 -0.39 2.65 0.25
N LYS A 74 -1.67 2.63 -0.16
CA LYS A 74 -2.21 1.63 -1.09
C LYS A 74 -1.59 1.66 -2.49
N ASP A 75 -0.96 2.77 -2.85
CA ASP A 75 -0.31 2.97 -4.15
C ASP A 75 1.20 2.65 -4.08
N ILE A 76 1.73 2.43 -2.87
CA ILE A 76 3.12 2.05 -2.59
C ILE A 76 3.22 0.56 -2.24
N PHE A 77 2.33 0.09 -1.38
CA PHE A 77 2.34 -1.27 -0.84
C PHE A 77 1.20 -2.09 -1.44
N PHE A 78 1.52 -3.31 -1.85
CA PHE A 78 0.54 -4.29 -2.28
C PHE A 78 0.37 -5.35 -1.19
N ILE A 79 -0.80 -5.99 -1.20
CA ILE A 79 -1.10 -7.11 -0.31
C ILE A 79 -0.88 -8.40 -1.12
N ILE A 80 -0.10 -9.33 -0.57
CA ILE A 80 0.19 -10.62 -1.21
C ILE A 80 -1.11 -11.41 -1.44
N LYS A 81 -1.18 -12.21 -2.51
CA LYS A 81 -2.42 -12.86 -2.97
C LYS A 81 -2.81 -14.06 -2.12
N GLU A 82 -1.87 -14.57 -1.33
CA GLU A 82 -1.98 -15.81 -0.56
C GLU A 82 -2.82 -15.66 0.72
N ILE A 83 -3.32 -14.46 1.02
CA ILE A 83 -4.25 -14.25 2.15
C ILE A 83 -5.71 -14.40 1.72
N ASP A 84 -6.57 -14.77 2.66
CA ASP A 84 -8.01 -14.86 2.43
C ASP A 84 -8.68 -13.48 2.25
N ASN A 85 -9.86 -13.46 1.63
CA ASN A 85 -10.59 -12.22 1.32
C ASN A 85 -10.97 -11.39 2.55
N SER A 86 -11.28 -12.03 3.69
CA SER A 86 -11.64 -11.33 4.92
C SER A 86 -10.41 -10.59 5.48
N SER A 87 -9.28 -11.29 5.52
CA SER A 87 -7.98 -10.70 5.87
C SER A 87 -7.59 -9.60 4.90
N TYR A 88 -7.81 -9.76 3.59
CA TYR A 88 -7.48 -8.75 2.59
C TYR A 88 -8.14 -7.41 2.88
N LEU A 89 -9.46 -7.38 3.09
CA LEU A 89 -10.18 -6.13 3.40
C LEU A 89 -9.67 -5.50 4.70
N LYS A 90 -9.37 -6.33 5.70
CA LYS A 90 -8.78 -5.88 6.97
C LYS A 90 -7.43 -5.19 6.77
N TYR A 91 -6.54 -5.72 5.95
CA TYR A 91 -5.26 -5.08 5.66
C TYR A 91 -5.39 -3.89 4.71
N PHE A 92 -6.25 -3.98 3.70
CA PHE A 92 -6.48 -2.92 2.73
C PHE A 92 -7.04 -1.66 3.39
N SER A 93 -7.98 -1.81 4.32
CA SER A 93 -8.53 -0.67 5.08
C SER A 93 -7.48 0.09 5.90
N LYS A 94 -6.40 -0.60 6.33
CA LYS A 94 -5.30 0.04 7.07
C LYS A 94 -4.45 0.96 6.20
N ILE A 95 -4.24 0.64 4.92
CA ILE A 95 -3.38 1.42 4.02
C ILE A 95 -4.16 2.38 3.10
N SER A 96 -5.42 2.06 2.77
CA SER A 96 -6.23 2.85 1.82
C SER A 96 -6.58 4.26 2.31
N GLN A 97 -6.60 4.46 3.63
CA GLN A 97 -6.94 5.74 4.27
C GLN A 97 -5.71 6.54 4.73
N LYS A 98 -4.51 6.16 4.27
CA LYS A 98 -3.25 6.77 4.70
C LYS A 98 -2.41 7.15 3.50
N HIS A 99 -1.63 8.21 3.65
CA HIS A 99 -0.62 8.63 2.70
C HIS A 99 0.69 8.85 3.44
N VAL A 100 1.79 8.78 2.70
CA VAL A 100 3.07 9.36 3.12
C VAL A 100 3.13 10.81 2.63
N ASP A 101 3.83 11.70 3.32
CA ASP A 101 3.89 13.12 2.90
C ASP A 101 4.68 13.28 1.61
N PHE A 102 5.82 12.60 1.51
CA PHE A 102 6.59 12.51 0.27
C PHE A 102 7.11 11.09 0.04
N LEU A 103 7.03 10.63 -1.20
CA LEU A 103 7.70 9.42 -1.66
C LEU A 103 8.85 9.84 -2.58
N ILE A 104 10.05 9.36 -2.28
CA ILE A 104 11.23 9.55 -3.13
C ILE A 104 11.35 8.34 -4.05
N CYS A 105 11.48 8.58 -5.35
CA CYS A 105 11.60 7.53 -6.35
C CYS A 105 12.86 7.70 -7.21
N GLU A 106 13.38 6.57 -7.70
CA GLU A 106 14.42 6.55 -8.73
C GLU A 106 13.94 7.28 -10.00
N PRO A 107 14.76 8.15 -10.61
CA PRO A 107 14.44 8.76 -11.89
C PRO A 107 14.23 7.69 -12.98
N GLY A 108 13.23 7.89 -13.84
CA GLY A 108 12.90 7.00 -14.95
C GLY A 108 12.14 5.73 -14.57
N SER A 109 12.59 4.96 -13.57
CA SER A 109 11.93 3.71 -13.16
C SER A 109 10.71 3.93 -12.26
N MET A 110 10.63 5.09 -11.60
CA MET A 110 9.64 5.42 -10.56
C MET A 110 9.63 4.44 -9.39
N LYS A 111 10.68 3.63 -9.24
CA LYS A 111 10.79 2.69 -8.13
C LYS A 111 10.98 3.45 -6.81
N PRO A 112 10.21 3.13 -5.76
CA PRO A 112 10.37 3.75 -4.45
C PRO A 112 11.76 3.55 -3.85
N ILE A 113 12.37 4.64 -3.37
CA ILE A 113 13.63 4.67 -2.61
C ILE A 113 13.32 4.75 -1.11
N CYS A 114 12.52 5.73 -0.70
CA CYS A 114 12.08 5.90 0.68
C CYS A 114 10.79 6.72 0.77
N GLY A 115 10.06 6.56 1.87
CA GLY A 115 9.01 7.48 2.29
C GLY A 115 9.55 8.55 3.25
N ILE A 116 8.94 9.73 3.26
CA ILE A 116 9.22 10.82 4.20
C ILE A 116 7.92 11.26 4.89
N GLU A 117 7.92 11.29 6.23
CA GLU A 117 6.85 11.88 7.04
C GLU A 117 7.35 13.13 7.78
N LEU A 118 6.49 14.17 7.84
CA LEU A 118 6.72 15.33 8.68
C LEU A 118 5.94 15.14 9.99
N ASP A 119 6.64 14.90 11.09
CA ASP A 119 6.01 14.66 12.39
C ASP A 119 5.75 15.96 13.14
N ASP A 120 4.48 16.32 13.34
CA ASP A 120 4.12 17.28 14.36
C ASP A 120 4.48 16.72 15.74
N SER A 121 5.31 17.45 16.46
CA SER A 121 5.76 17.11 17.82
C SER A 121 4.64 17.33 18.83
N SER A 122 3.52 16.61 18.71
CA SER A 122 2.43 16.65 19.69
C SER A 122 1.38 15.61 19.36
N HIS A 123 1.35 14.53 20.15
CA HIS A 123 0.18 13.96 20.81
C HIS A 123 0.50 12.51 21.19
N THR A 124 0.86 12.31 22.46
CA THR A 124 1.10 11.03 23.16
C THR A 124 -0.15 10.18 23.33
N SER A 125 -1.06 10.23 22.34
CA SER A 125 -2.26 9.41 22.35
C SER A 125 -1.91 7.97 21.99
N LYS A 126 -2.64 7.01 22.58
CA LYS A 126 -2.54 5.59 22.22
C LYS A 126 -2.71 5.37 20.70
N LYS A 127 -3.55 6.18 20.05
CA LYS A 127 -3.80 6.14 18.60
C LYS A 127 -2.57 6.55 17.78
N SER A 128 -1.81 7.55 18.24
CA SER A 128 -0.56 7.97 17.60
C SER A 128 0.50 6.86 17.69
N TYR A 129 0.61 6.22 18.85
CA TYR A 129 1.51 5.08 19.06
C TYR A 129 1.16 3.87 18.17
N GLU A 130 -0.12 3.50 18.10
CA GLU A 130 -0.58 2.41 17.23
C GLU A 130 -0.31 2.71 15.74
N ARG A 131 -0.49 3.97 15.33
CA ARG A 131 -0.19 4.42 13.97
C ARG A 131 1.30 4.28 13.66
N ASP A 132 2.16 4.81 14.52
CA ASP A 132 3.61 4.77 14.31
C ASP A 132 4.15 3.34 14.28
N ASN A 133 3.69 2.49 15.21
CA ASN A 133 4.07 1.08 15.20
C ASN A 133 3.62 0.37 13.93
N PHE A 134 2.41 0.66 13.45
CA PHE A 134 1.93 0.10 12.19
C PHE A 134 2.82 0.53 11.02
N LEU A 135 3.15 1.82 10.91
CA LEU A 135 4.00 2.33 9.83
C LEU A 135 5.41 1.76 9.90
N LYS A 136 6.04 1.77 11.07
CA LYS A 136 7.37 1.18 11.29
C LYS A 136 7.40 -0.29 10.84
N LYS A 137 6.38 -1.06 11.23
CA LYS A 137 6.27 -2.47 10.83
C LYS A 137 6.04 -2.62 9.32
N LEU A 138 5.13 -1.82 8.74
CA LEU A 138 4.80 -1.87 7.31
C LEU A 138 6.04 -1.61 6.43
N TYR A 139 6.75 -0.51 6.70
CA TYR A 139 7.95 -0.13 5.96
C TYR A 139 9.09 -1.13 6.19
N GLY A 140 9.29 -1.56 7.44
CA GLY A 140 10.31 -2.56 7.79
C GLY A 140 10.11 -3.91 7.08
N ASP A 141 8.89 -4.47 7.14
CA ASP A 141 8.56 -5.73 6.47
C ASP A 141 8.66 -5.62 4.94
N ALA A 142 8.26 -4.47 4.38
CA ALA A 142 8.33 -4.19 2.95
C ALA A 142 9.75 -3.84 2.47
N LYS A 143 10.72 -3.72 3.40
CA LYS A 143 12.11 -3.32 3.12
C LYS A 143 12.22 -1.98 2.39
N LEU A 144 11.32 -1.05 2.72
CA LEU A 144 11.34 0.33 2.24
C LEU A 144 11.67 1.25 3.43
N GLU A 145 12.59 2.18 3.25
CA GLU A 145 12.98 3.09 4.33
C GLU A 145 11.90 4.16 4.56
N LEU A 146 11.63 4.49 5.83
CA LEU A 146 10.76 5.61 6.23
C LEU A 146 11.59 6.60 7.04
N ILE A 147 11.75 7.81 6.50
CA ILE A 147 12.52 8.89 7.10
C ILE A 147 11.55 9.89 7.71
N ARG A 148 11.83 10.35 8.92
CA ARG A 148 10.97 11.27 9.67
C ARG A 148 11.72 12.56 9.94
N PHE A 149 11.11 13.69 9.60
CA PHE A 149 11.59 15.01 9.98
C PHE A 149 10.64 15.61 11.01
N SER A 150 11.19 16.24 12.05
CA SER A 150 10.34 17.00 12.98
C SER A 150 9.71 18.19 12.25
N SER A 151 8.42 18.41 12.47
CA SER A 151 7.67 19.55 11.96
C SER A 151 8.21 20.85 12.55
N LYS A 152 8.66 21.76 11.68
CA LYS A 152 9.21 23.08 12.03
C LYS A 152 8.76 24.09 10.98
N SER A 153 8.74 25.38 11.32
CA SER A 153 8.37 26.45 10.39
C SER A 153 9.35 26.63 9.22
N GLY A 154 10.56 26.09 9.33
CA GLY A 154 11.56 26.09 8.27
C GLY A 154 12.56 24.94 8.43
N TYR A 155 13.12 24.52 7.29
CA TYR A 155 14.08 23.43 7.20
C TYR A 155 15.38 23.95 6.59
N SER A 156 16.52 23.46 7.10
CA SER A 156 17.82 23.78 6.51
C SER A 156 18.19 22.75 5.45
N LEU A 157 18.82 23.19 4.37
CA LEU A 157 19.32 22.29 3.32
C LEU A 157 20.32 21.26 3.91
N SER A 158 21.15 21.68 4.86
CA SER A 158 22.12 20.83 5.55
C SER A 158 21.47 19.70 6.36
N GLU A 159 20.34 19.96 7.02
CA GLU A 159 19.60 18.92 7.76
C GLU A 159 19.11 17.84 6.81
N ILE A 160 18.49 18.24 5.69
CA ILE A 160 18.05 17.31 4.65
C ILE A 160 19.23 16.54 4.06
N GLU A 161 20.33 17.22 3.74
CA GLU A 161 21.51 16.60 3.16
C GLU A 161 22.13 15.53 4.06
N VAL A 162 22.35 15.84 5.34
CA VAL A 162 22.91 14.89 6.32
C VAL A 162 22.00 13.67 6.46
N THR A 163 20.68 13.86 6.44
CA THR A 163 19.72 12.77 6.61
C THR A 163 19.55 11.91 5.36
N LEU A 164 19.69 12.45 4.15
CA LEU A 164 19.35 11.74 2.91
C LEU A 164 20.56 11.27 2.08
N ASN A 165 21.78 11.71 2.39
CA ASN A 165 22.96 11.41 1.56
C ASN A 165 23.23 9.91 1.36
N HIS A 166 22.91 9.06 2.34
CA HIS A 166 23.14 7.62 2.29
C HIS A 166 22.26 6.91 1.27
N LEU A 167 21.18 7.54 0.82
CA LEU A 167 20.29 7.00 -0.20
C LEU A 167 20.94 6.99 -1.58
N PHE A 168 21.80 7.96 -1.87
CA PHE A 168 22.39 8.17 -3.20
C PHE A 168 23.81 7.60 -3.35
N ASN A 169 24.42 7.14 -2.27
CA ASN A 169 25.82 6.68 -2.25
C ASN A 169 25.99 5.14 -2.18
N LYS A 170 24.91 4.35 -2.31
CA LYS A 170 24.92 2.88 -2.14
C LYS A 170 25.29 2.12 -3.43
N GLU A 171 26.45 2.36 -4.01
CA GLU A 171 26.84 1.64 -5.24
C GLU A 171 27.65 0.34 -5.05
N LYS A 172 28.05 -0.07 -3.83
CA LYS A 172 29.09 -1.12 -3.68
C LYS A 172 28.70 -2.51 -3.16
N ALA A 173 27.45 -2.80 -2.78
CA ALA A 173 27.09 -4.07 -2.12
C ALA A 173 26.32 -5.10 -3.00
N SER A 174 26.00 -4.77 -4.26
CA SER A 174 24.94 -5.46 -5.01
C SER A 174 25.33 -6.84 -5.61
N THR A 175 26.61 -7.18 -5.75
CA THR A 175 27.01 -8.37 -6.53
C THR A 175 26.94 -9.69 -5.74
N ILE A 176 27.31 -9.68 -4.45
CA ILE A 176 27.33 -10.91 -3.62
C ILE A 176 25.91 -11.34 -3.22
N VAL A 177 25.01 -10.36 -3.06
CA VAL A 177 23.64 -10.56 -2.55
C VAL A 177 22.71 -11.23 -3.57
N ASN A 178 22.98 -11.10 -4.87
CA ASN A 178 22.08 -11.63 -5.91
C ASN A 178 22.11 -13.16 -6.01
N THR A 179 23.27 -13.78 -5.79
CA THR A 179 23.45 -15.24 -5.89
C THR A 179 22.71 -15.97 -4.77
N GLU A 180 22.80 -15.48 -3.53
CA GLU A 180 22.09 -16.07 -2.38
C GLU A 180 20.57 -15.90 -2.48
N LYS A 181 20.09 -14.77 -3.01
CA LYS A 181 18.65 -14.56 -3.22
C LYS A 181 18.06 -15.58 -4.18
N SER A 182 18.78 -15.91 -5.26
CA SER A 182 18.33 -16.92 -6.22
C SER A 182 18.19 -18.30 -5.56
N LEU A 183 19.19 -18.71 -4.76
CA LEU A 183 19.19 -19.99 -4.06
C LEU A 183 18.12 -20.09 -2.98
N ASN A 184 17.80 -18.98 -2.31
CA ASN A 184 16.79 -18.92 -1.26
C ASN A 184 15.36 -18.59 -1.79
N HIS A 185 15.17 -18.61 -3.11
CA HIS A 185 13.91 -18.27 -3.79
C HIS A 185 13.37 -16.89 -3.37
N ILE A 186 14.26 -15.91 -3.22
CA ILE A 186 13.94 -14.50 -2.98
C ILE A 186 13.93 -13.76 -4.31
N CYS A 187 12.86 -13.01 -4.59
CA CYS A 187 12.74 -12.24 -5.82
C CYS A 187 13.90 -11.23 -5.91
N PRO A 188 14.73 -11.26 -6.98
CA PRO A 188 15.88 -10.36 -7.08
C PRO A 188 15.45 -8.89 -7.22
N LYS A 189 14.29 -8.63 -7.84
CA LYS A 189 13.73 -7.29 -8.03
C LYS A 189 13.04 -6.74 -6.77
N CYS A 190 12.19 -7.54 -6.12
CA CYS A 190 11.35 -7.09 -5.01
C CYS A 190 11.90 -7.43 -3.62
N ASN A 191 12.91 -8.31 -3.54
CA ASN A 191 13.50 -8.78 -2.29
C ASN A 191 12.50 -9.43 -1.32
N ILE A 192 11.51 -10.16 -1.84
CA ILE A 192 10.47 -10.88 -1.08
C ILE A 192 10.51 -12.38 -1.41
N GLN A 193 10.03 -13.22 -0.50
CA GLN A 193 9.90 -14.66 -0.72
C GLN A 193 9.03 -14.93 -1.96
N MET A 194 9.56 -15.70 -2.90
CA MET A 194 8.82 -16.15 -4.07
C MET A 194 7.92 -17.33 -3.73
N VAL A 195 6.89 -17.51 -4.54
CA VAL A 195 5.90 -18.58 -4.35
C VAL A 195 6.06 -19.63 -5.45
N HIS A 196 6.01 -20.90 -5.07
CA HIS A 196 6.01 -22.02 -6.01
C HIS A 196 4.73 -21.98 -6.85
N ARG A 197 4.88 -22.09 -8.17
CA ARG A 197 3.78 -22.02 -9.13
C ARG A 197 4.00 -23.06 -10.23
N LYS A 198 2.88 -23.57 -10.74
CA LYS A 198 2.83 -24.44 -11.92
C LYS A 198 2.16 -23.71 -13.06
N ALA A 199 2.82 -23.67 -14.21
CA ALA A 199 2.25 -23.07 -15.41
C ALA A 199 1.01 -23.86 -15.87
N SER A 200 -0.13 -23.18 -15.94
CA SER A 200 -1.42 -23.78 -16.34
C SER A 200 -1.80 -23.53 -17.79
N LYS A 201 -1.07 -22.65 -18.50
CA LYS A 201 -1.36 -22.25 -19.89
C LYS A 201 -0.07 -21.97 -20.67
N GLY A 202 -0.12 -22.10 -22.00
CA GLY A 202 0.97 -21.77 -22.93
C GLY A 202 1.98 -22.90 -23.19
N LYS A 203 3.12 -22.58 -23.79
CA LYS A 203 4.17 -23.56 -24.16
C LYS A 203 4.84 -24.26 -22.97
N ASN A 204 4.70 -23.70 -21.77
CA ASN A 204 5.33 -24.18 -20.55
C ASN A 204 4.35 -24.92 -19.60
N ILE A 205 3.17 -25.34 -20.08
CA ILE A 205 2.17 -26.05 -19.24
C ILE A 205 2.83 -27.20 -18.48
N GLY A 206 2.53 -27.28 -17.19
CA GLY A 206 3.03 -28.32 -16.30
C GLY A 206 4.41 -28.06 -15.72
N LYS A 207 5.19 -27.11 -16.25
CA LYS A 207 6.46 -26.71 -15.63
C LYS A 207 6.22 -25.95 -14.33
N GLU A 208 7.08 -26.20 -13.37
CA GLU A 208 7.07 -25.57 -12.06
C GLU A 208 8.19 -24.54 -11.98
N PHE A 209 7.93 -23.45 -11.26
CA PHE A 209 8.87 -22.35 -11.07
C PHE A 209 8.49 -21.57 -9.82
N TYR A 210 9.43 -20.80 -9.29
CA TYR A 210 9.13 -19.78 -8.29
C TYR A 210 8.80 -18.46 -8.99
N GLY A 211 7.67 -17.85 -8.65
CA GLY A 211 7.23 -16.57 -9.20
C GLY A 211 7.08 -15.50 -8.12
N CYS A 212 7.30 -14.23 -8.47
CA CYS A 212 7.09 -13.13 -7.53
C CYS A 212 5.61 -12.97 -7.14
N PRO A 213 5.27 -12.81 -5.84
CA PRO A 213 3.90 -12.53 -5.39
C PRO A 213 3.31 -11.24 -5.99
N ASN A 214 4.13 -10.24 -6.33
CA ASN A 214 3.72 -8.96 -6.91
C ASN A 214 3.34 -9.03 -8.41
N TYR A 215 3.09 -10.22 -8.95
CA TYR A 215 2.57 -10.37 -10.32
C TYR A 215 1.16 -9.75 -10.44
N PRO A 216 0.85 -8.92 -11.46
CA PRO A 216 1.57 -8.79 -12.74
C PRO A 216 2.67 -7.71 -12.80
N ASN A 217 2.83 -6.90 -11.75
CA ASN A 217 3.77 -5.77 -11.72
C ASN A 217 5.24 -6.21 -11.62
N CYS A 218 5.48 -7.40 -11.07
CA CYS A 218 6.78 -8.08 -11.11
C CYS A 218 6.64 -9.45 -11.80
N LYS A 219 7.43 -9.66 -12.87
CA LYS A 219 7.42 -10.88 -13.70
C LYS A 219 8.66 -11.76 -13.50
N GLU A 220 9.46 -11.48 -12.46
CA GLU A 220 10.62 -12.32 -12.12
C GLU A 220 10.19 -13.74 -11.83
N ILE A 221 10.96 -14.68 -12.37
CA ILE A 221 10.83 -16.12 -12.15
C ILE A 221 12.19 -16.73 -11.83
N ILE A 222 12.20 -17.77 -11.02
CA ILE A 222 13.34 -18.68 -10.84
C ILE A 222 12.84 -20.05 -11.28
N GLU A 223 13.43 -20.58 -12.34
CA GLU A 223 13.11 -21.92 -12.83
C GLU A 223 13.63 -22.97 -11.84
N LEU A 224 12.90 -24.07 -11.74
CA LEU A 224 13.29 -25.26 -10.97
C LEU A 224 14.18 -26.19 -11.81
#